data_AF-A0AAU0N5P7-F1
#
_entry.id   AF-A0AAU0N5P7-F1
#
_cell.length_a   1.000
_cell.length_b   1.000
_cell.length_c   1.000
_cell.angle_alpha   90.00
_cell.angle_beta   90.00
_cell.angle_gamma   90.00
#
_symmetry.space_group_name_H-M   'P 1'
#
loop_
_entity.id
_entity.type
_entity.pdbx_description
1 polymer ?
#
loop_
_entity_poly.entity_id
_entity_poly.type
_entity_poly.pdbx_seq_one_letter_code
_entity_poly.pdbx_strand_id
1 'polypeptide(L)' 'MLTTKTRTQGNSIVVTLPVADNITLQSQKEYFVTYLDDGSIILTPKVEDPFLVAEDGAYYEAEVLEGIPTSGNEVW' A
#
# COMPACT_ATOMS: atom_id res chain seq x y z
N MET A 1 21.11 6.40 -10.47
CA MET A 1 20.77 5.00 -10.78
C MET A 1 21.71 4.11 -9.97
N LEU A 2 21.18 3.20 -9.16
CA LEU A 2 21.97 2.31 -8.31
C LEU A 2 21.96 0.91 -8.90
N THR A 3 23.06 0.18 -8.77
CA THR A 3 23.19 -1.20 -9.24
C THR A 3 23.52 -2.11 -8.07
N THR A 4 22.98 -3.32 -8.08
CA THR A 4 23.30 -4.37 -7.12
C THR A 4 23.42 -5.69 -7.86
N LYS A 5 24.07 -6.67 -7.24
CA LYS A 5 24.25 -8.00 -7.81
C LYS A 5 23.61 -9.03 -6.91
N THR A 6 22.84 -9.93 -7.51
CA THR A 6 22.28 -11.10 -6.85
C THR A 6 23.40 -11.99 -6.32
N ARG A 7 23.19 -12.61 -5.16
CA ARG A 7 24.09 -13.64 -4.61
C ARG A 7 23.30 -14.85 -4.13
N THR A 8 23.89 -16.02 -4.27
CA THR A 8 23.32 -17.25 -3.70
C THR A 8 23.68 -17.33 -2.22
N GLN A 9 22.69 -17.59 -1.37
CA GLN A 9 22.85 -17.86 0.05
C GLN A 9 22.04 -19.11 0.39
N GLY A 10 22.73 -20.23 0.62
CA GLY A 10 22.08 -21.53 0.76
C GLY A 10 21.33 -21.91 -0.52
N ASN A 11 20.04 -22.20 -0.39
CA ASN A 11 19.15 -22.51 -1.53
C ASN A 11 18.37 -21.28 -2.04
N SER A 12 18.75 -20.07 -1.61
CA SER A 12 18.03 -18.83 -1.91
C SER A 12 18.89 -17.87 -2.72
N ILE A 13 18.25 -17.08 -3.60
CA ILE A 13 18.87 -15.93 -4.25
C ILE A 13 18.53 -14.68 -3.43
N VAL A 14 19.56 -13.91 -3.05
CA VAL A 14 19.43 -12.70 -2.26
C VAL A 14 19.85 -11.50 -3.09
N VAL A 15 19.01 -10.47 -3.09
CA VAL A 15 19.31 -9.13 -3.61
C VAL A 15 19.44 -8.17 -2.43
N THR A 16 20.55 -7.44 -2.40
CA THR A 16 20.72 -6.32 -1.47
C THR A 16 20.20 -5.06 -2.13
N LEU A 17 19.16 -4.46 -1.57
CA LEU A 17 18.65 -3.16 -2.00
C LEU A 17 19.64 -2.08 -1.56
N PRO A 18 20.29 -1.36 -2.48
CA PRO A 18 21.23 -0.30 -2.13
C PRO A 18 20.46 0.88 -1.52
N VAL A 19 21.03 1.48 -0.47
CA VAL A 19 20.47 2.71 0.14
C VAL A 19 20.60 3.85 -0.87
N ALA A 20 19.50 4.55 -1.12
CA ALA A 20 19.48 5.78 -1.89
C ALA A 20 19.24 6.98 -0.96
N ASP A 21 19.62 8.17 -1.40
CA ASP A 21 19.35 9.40 -0.67
C ASP A 21 17.84 9.54 -0.39
N ASN A 22 17.50 9.92 0.85
CA ASN A 22 16.12 10.04 1.34
C ASN A 22 15.31 8.73 1.40
N ILE A 23 15.94 7.55 1.29
CA ILE A 23 15.25 6.26 1.49
C ILE A 23 15.74 5.60 2.78
N THR A 24 14.83 5.45 3.75
CA THR A 24 15.06 4.60 4.92
C THR A 24 14.63 3.17 4.61
N LEU A 25 15.59 2.26 4.58
CA LEU A 25 15.30 0.83 4.47
C LEU A 25 14.69 0.34 5.79
N GLN A 26 13.45 -0.13 5.73
CA GLN A 26 12.79 -0.76 6.87
C GLN A 26 13.15 -2.25 6.91
N SER A 27 13.63 -2.71 8.06
CA SER A 27 13.90 -4.13 8.30
C SER A 27 12.60 -4.92 8.41
N GLN A 28 12.62 -6.20 8.01
CA GLN A 28 11.49 -7.14 8.12
C GLN A 28 10.21 -6.74 7.37
N LYS A 29 10.32 -5.86 6.37
CA LYS A 29 9.17 -5.49 5.53
C LYS A 29 8.87 -6.59 4.51
N GLU A 30 7.61 -7.01 4.44
CA GLU A 30 7.14 -7.98 3.45
C GLU A 30 6.82 -7.29 2.11
N TYR A 31 7.08 -8.02 1.02
CA TYR A 31 6.77 -7.57 -0.34
C TYR A 31 6.08 -8.69 -1.11
N PHE A 32 5.12 -8.32 -1.95
CA PHE A 32 4.64 -9.18 -3.02
C PHE A 32 5.67 -9.18 -4.15
N VAL A 33 5.98 -10.37 -4.67
CA VAL A 33 6.93 -10.57 -5.76
C VAL A 33 6.16 -10.90 -7.03
N THR A 34 6.33 -10.07 -8.06
CA THR A 34 5.78 -10.33 -9.39
C THR A 34 6.92 -10.51 -10.38
N TYR A 35 6.87 -11.61 -11.14
CA TYR A 35 7.78 -11.88 -12.25
C TYR A 35 7.11 -11.48 -13.56
N LEU A 36 7.85 -10.76 -14.39
CA LEU A 36 7.42 -10.37 -15.73
C LEU A 36 8.16 -11.21 -16.78
N ASP A 37 7.56 -11.34 -17.96
CA ASP A 37 8.10 -12.16 -19.07
C ASP A 37 9.43 -11.63 -19.62
N ASP A 38 9.71 -10.33 -19.44
CA ASP A 38 10.98 -9.68 -19.81
C ASP A 38 12.12 -9.97 -18.81
N GLY A 39 11.85 -10.74 -17.75
CA GLY A 39 12.80 -11.03 -16.67
C GLY A 39 12.87 -9.95 -15.59
N SER A 40 12.04 -8.91 -15.68
CA SER A 40 11.92 -7.89 -14.64
C SER A 40 11.22 -8.47 -13.40
N ILE A 41 11.63 -8.00 -12.22
CA ILE A 41 11.02 -8.36 -10.95
C ILE A 41 10.46 -7.09 -10.31
N ILE A 42 9.18 -7.11 -9.95
CA ILE A 42 8.52 -6.04 -9.21
C ILE A 42 8.34 -6.48 -7.76
N LEU A 43 8.77 -5.63 -6.84
CA LEU A 43 8.57 -5.78 -5.40
C LEU A 43 7.57 -4.74 -4.92
N THR A 44 6.35 -5.16 -4.58
CA THR A 44 5.32 -4.26 -4.07
C THR A 44 5.23 -4.43 -2.55
N PRO A 45 5.43 -3.38 -1.74
CA PRO A 45 5.36 -3.51 -0.29
C PRO A 45 3.97 -3.96 0.12
N LYS A 46 3.90 -4.96 0.99
CA LYS A 46 2.65 -5.35 1.63
C LYS A 46 2.36 -4.33 2.71
N VAL A 47 1.27 -3.60 2.53
CA VAL A 47 0.75 -2.65 3.52
C VAL A 47 -0.36 -3.36 4.27
N GLU A 48 -0.37 -3.26 5.59
CA GLU A 48 -1.49 -3.72 6.39
C GLU A 48 -2.72 -2.88 6.04
N ASP A 49 -3.89 -3.50 6.03
CA ASP A 49 -5.13 -2.78 5.73
C ASP A 49 -5.35 -1.72 6.83
N PRO A 50 -5.32 -0.41 6.47
CA PRO A 50 -5.44 0.66 7.44
C PRO A 50 -6.84 0.72 8.08
N PHE A 51 -7.82 0.02 7.50
CA PHE A 51 -9.20 -0.05 7.98
C PHE A 51 -9.45 -1.21 8.95
N LEU A 52 -8.46 -2.07 9.23
CA LEU A 52 -8.62 -3.19 10.19
C LEU A 52 -8.93 -2.74 11.62
N VAL A 53 -8.49 -1.53 11.99
CA VAL A 53 -8.71 -0.96 13.34
C VAL A 53 -9.90 -0.02 13.35
N ALA A 54 -10.53 0.21 12.20
CA ALA A 54 -11.63 1.13 12.09
C ALA A 54 -12.93 0.48 12.58
N GLU A 55 -13.61 1.16 13.50
CA GLU A 55 -14.97 0.80 13.87
C GLU A 55 -15.92 1.11 12.70
N ASP A 56 -17.01 0.35 12.59
CA ASP A 56 -18.06 0.63 11.62
C ASP A 56 -18.60 2.04 11.86
N GLY A 57 -18.60 2.89 10.84
CA GLY A 57 -18.94 4.31 10.99
C GLY A 57 -17.75 5.27 11.13
N ALA A 58 -16.52 4.81 11.36
CA ALA A 58 -15.39 5.67 11.76
C ALA A 58 -14.96 6.75 10.72
N TYR A 59 -15.28 6.54 9.44
CA TYR A 59 -14.96 7.47 8.35
C TYR A 59 -16.20 8.06 7.68
N TYR A 60 -17.39 7.82 8.24
CA TYR A 60 -18.58 8.50 7.78
C TYR A 60 -18.59 9.90 8.39
N GLU A 61 -18.74 10.92 7.53
CA GLU A 61 -19.05 12.25 8.02
C GLU A 61 -20.41 12.20 8.72
N ALA A 62 -20.51 12.83 9.89
CA ALA A 62 -21.81 13.00 10.53
C ALA A 62 -22.72 13.73 9.54
N GLU A 63 -23.90 13.17 9.28
CA GLU A 63 -24.87 13.79 8.40
C GLU A 63 -25.25 15.16 8.96
N VAL A 64 -24.69 16.24 8.39
CA VAL A 64 -25.02 17.62 8.79
C VAL A 64 -26.35 17.95 8.13
N LEU A 65 -27.44 17.53 8.78
CA LEU A 65 -28.82 17.89 8.41
C LEU A 65 -29.20 19.31 8.85
N GLU A 66 -28.28 20.08 9.44
CA GLU A 66 -28.55 21.46 9.86
C GLU A 66 -28.92 22.34 8.67
N GLY A 67 -30.20 22.71 8.59
CA GLY A 67 -30.73 23.64 7.59
C GLY A 67 -31.28 23.00 6.31
N ILE A 68 -31.29 21.65 6.20
CA ILE A 68 -31.98 20.98 5.10
C ILE A 68 -33.45 20.77 5.49
N PRO A 69 -34.42 21.40 4.80
CA PRO A 69 -35.82 21.14 5.05
C PRO A 69 -36.16 19.69 4.66
N THR A 70 -36.84 18.95 5.54
CA THR A 70 -37.35 17.59 5.29
C THR A 70 -38.49 17.53 4.26
N SER A 71 -38.72 18.63 3.53
CA SER A 71 -39.73 18.74 2.49
C SER A 71 -39.08 18.91 1.12
N GLY A 72 -39.11 17.85 0.32
CA GLY A 72 -39.02 17.93 -1.12
C GLY A 72 -40.37 17.53 -1.71
N ASN A 73 -40.99 18.40 -2.51
CA ASN A 73 -42.09 17.96 -3.36
C ASN A 73 -41.49 17.20 -4.54
N GLU A 74 -41.82 15.91 -4.67
CA GLU A 74 -41.61 15.20 -5.92
C GLU A 74 -42.48 15.86 -6.99
N VAL A 75 -41.84 16.50 -7.96
CA VAL A 75 -42.48 16.97 -9.18
C VAL A 75 -42.61 15.79 -10.12
N TRP A 76 -43.84 15.30 -10.26
CA TRP A 76 -44.26 14.39 -11.33
C TRP A 76 -44.58 15.18 -12.60
#